data_AF-A0A2V2BFC9-F1
#
_entry.id   AF-A0A2V2BFC9-F1
#
_cell.length_a   1.000
_cell.length_b   1.000
_cell.length_c   1.000
_cell.angle_alpha   90.00
_cell.angle_beta   90.00
_cell.angle_gamma   90.00
#
_symmetry.space_group_name_H-M   'P 1'
#
loop_
_entity.id
_entity.type
_entity.pdbx_description
1 polymer ?
#
loop_
_entity_poly.entity_id
_entity_poly.type
_entity_poly.pdbx_seq_one_letter_code
_entity_poly.pdbx_strand_id
1 'polypeptide(L)' 'MSKTPDSLLRIEGFRKAEASLRLEGKDPSGTPLYESIKARII' A
#
# COMPACT_ATOMS: atom_id res chain seq x y z
N MET A 1 7.47 0.92 -18.37
CA MET A 1 6.72 -0.31 -18.00
C MET A 1 5.24 0.04 -17.99
N SER A 2 4.46 -0.48 -18.94
CA SER A 2 3.00 -0.40 -18.91
C SER A 2 2.52 -1.09 -17.64
N LYS A 3 1.85 -0.34 -16.75
CA LYS A 3 1.21 -0.93 -15.57
C LYS A 3 0.13 -1.87 -16.09
N THR A 4 0.33 -3.18 -15.92
CA THR A 4 -0.71 -4.17 -16.25
C THR A 4 -1.95 -3.87 -15.39
N PRO A 5 -3.16 -4.23 -15.83
CA PRO A 5 -4.39 -4.04 -15.04
C PRO A 5 -4.27 -4.57 -13.61
N ASP A 6 -3.56 -5.69 -13.43
CA ASP A 6 -3.25 -6.29 -12.12
C ASP A 6 -2.41 -5.37 -11.22
N SER A 7 -1.45 -4.63 -11.80
CA SER A 7 -0.64 -3.66 -11.06
C SER A 7 -1.53 -2.56 -10.48
N LEU A 8 -2.44 -2.00 -11.27
CA LEU A 8 -3.37 -0.95 -10.83
C LEU A 8 -4.29 -1.42 -9.70
N LEU A 9 -4.82 -2.65 -9.79
CA LEU A 9 -5.64 -3.24 -8.74
C LEU A 9 -4.89 -3.38 -7.42
N ARG A 10 -3.61 -3.80 -7.46
CA ARG A 10 -2.76 -3.88 -6.26
C ARG A 10 -2.49 -2.51 -5.65
N ILE A 11 -2.22 -1.48 -6.48
CA ILE A 11 -2.01 -0.11 -5.99
C ILE A 11 -3.24 0.40 -5.25
N GLU A 12 -4.41 0.22 -5.85
CA GLU A 12 -5.65 0.72 -5.27
C GLU A 12 -6.03 -0.03 -4.00
N GLY A 13 -5.89 -1.37 -4.00
CA GLY A 13 -6.10 -2.19 -2.81
C GLY A 13 -5.17 -1.79 -1.65
N PHE A 14 -3.89 -1.59 -1.95
CA PHE A 14 -2.91 -1.16 -0.96
C PHE A 14 -3.24 0.22 -0.38
N ARG A 15 -3.59 1.18 -1.25
CA ARG A 15 -3.96 2.54 -0.84
C ARG A 15 -5.22 2.57 0.04
N LYS A 16 -6.21 1.72 -0.27
CA LYS A 16 -7.42 1.58 0.55
C LYS A 16 -7.10 1.04 1.94
N ALA A 17 -6.30 -0.02 2.03
CA ALA A 17 -5.86 -0.58 3.31
C ALA A 17 -5.06 0.42 4.15
N GLU A 18 -4.13 1.17 3.53
CA GLU A 18 -3.37 2.24 4.20
C GLU A 18 -4.30 3.33 4.76
N ALA A 19 -5.31 3.75 3.99
CA ALA A 19 -6.29 4.73 4.45
C ALA A 19 -7.13 4.21 5.63
N SER A 20 -7.57 2.95 5.59
CA SER A 20 -8.30 2.33 6.69
C SER A 20 -7.49 2.32 8.00
N LEU A 21 -6.21 1.97 7.93
CA LEU A 21 -5.32 1.98 9.10
C LEU A 21 -5.18 3.40 9.68
N ARG A 22 -4.99 4.42 8.83
CA ARG A 22 -4.93 5.81 9.29
C ARG A 22 -6.24 6.29 9.93
N LEU A 23 -7.40 5.88 9.43
CA LEU A 23 -8.69 6.19 10.05
C LEU A 23 -8.85 5.54 11.44
N GLU A 24 -8.23 4.38 11.67
CA GLU A 24 -8.14 3.76 13.00
C GLU A 24 -7.06 4.40 13.90
N GLY A 25 -6.36 5.44 13.44
CA GLY A 25 -5.25 6.06 14.17
C GLY A 25 -3.96 5.21 14.18
N LYS A 26 -3.86 4.22 13.30
CA LYS A 26 -2.68 3.35 13.15
C LYS A 26 -1.96 3.74 11.88
N ASP A 27 -0.93 4.59 11.96
CA ASP A 27 -0.10 4.88 10.79
C ASP A 27 1.10 3.92 10.75
N PRO A 28 1.15 2.96 9.82
CA PRO A 28 2.29 2.04 9.69
C PRO A 28 3.48 2.66 8.94
N SER A 29 3.32 3.88 8.41
CA SER A 29 4.32 4.58 7.61
C SER A 29 5.63 4.74 8.37
N GLY A 30 6.75 4.58 7.67
CA GLY A 30 8.09 4.72 8.26
C GLY A 30 8.58 3.51 9.06
N THR A 31 7.77 2.46 9.23
CA THR A 31 8.28 1.19 9.76
C THR A 31 8.99 0.39 8.65
N PRO A 32 10.17 -0.21 8.92
CA PRO A 32 10.91 -0.95 7.89
C PRO A 32 10.10 -2.08 7.24
N LEU A 33 9.27 -2.76 8.04
CA LEU A 33 8.40 -3.82 7.54
C LEU A 33 7.36 -3.27 6.57
N TYR A 34 6.66 -2.19 6.95
CA TYR A 34 5.64 -1.60 6.11
C TYR A 34 6.19 -1.10 4.78
N GLU A 35 7.31 -0.37 4.82
CA GLU A 35 7.95 0.16 3.61
C GLU A 35 8.43 -0.97 2.68
N SER A 36 8.94 -2.08 3.25
CA SER A 36 9.34 -3.25 2.45
C SER A 36 8.16 -3.92 1.75
N ILE A 37 7.00 -4.01 2.42
CA ILE A 37 5.77 -4.56 1.85
C ILE A 37 5.23 -3.62 0.78
N LYS A 38 5.23 -2.31 1.07
CA LYS A 38 4.81 -1.25 0.14
C LYS A 38 5.58 -1.34 -1.17
N ALA A 39 6.91 -1.33 -1.13
CA ALA A 39 7.76 -1.44 -2.32
C ALA A 39 7.61 -2.76 -3.12
N ARG A 40 7.08 -3.82 -2.49
CA ARG A 40 6.80 -5.10 -3.17
C ARG A 40 5.46 -5.09 -3.91
N ILE A 41 4.50 -4.29 -3.47
CA ILE A 41 3.12 -4.28 -3.97
C ILE A 41 2.91 -3.15 -4.99
N ILE A 42 3.45 -1.96 -4.72
CA ILE A 42 3.35 -0.74 -5.53
C ILE A 42 4.70 -0.29 -6.09
#